data_AF-A0A8D8V9R5-F1
#
_entry.id   AF-A0A8D8V9R5-F1
#
_cell.length_a   1.000
_cell.length_b   1.000
_cell.length_c   1.000
_cell.angle_alpha   90.00
_cell.angle_beta   90.00
_cell.angle_gamma   90.00
#
_symmetry.space_group_name_H-M   'P 1'
#
loop_
_entity.id
_entity.type
_entity.pdbx_description
1 polymer ?
#
loop_
_entity_poly.entity_id
_entity_poly.type
_entity_poly.pdbx_seq_one_letter_code
_entity_poly.pdbx_strand_id
1 'polypeptide(L)'
;MVLRHTAHILDVCMKGILSLSASSHCKSKCYACLEKIIPFLPFHPTLQIIFNAESFTNDIFKHLANARSKLSTTDVASIYALFGLLGKHFSNNLCAPDKIIRAICDELNSKEVKTGSISVKILESCLTALSNLLSNTELKTIISHGATYQNNIYTAIKCTLSPKQRVHTAFRACLHLFTNHTSLFSNLLIPEHQWWHTKFIELLSSFQGEEDRKIIVLAVDKFYVHVAKHVNENNQSSQSVAIYKYFMDYFDRELASQGSDSDTQTNITIKGLSQFVECNIVTSNEMSRSHLATMFYSFLQRTLFLSLELSKLEPNCLGSNARLVSCYLVLLSKLILQVTNCNQVSVSFCPS
;
A
#
# COMPACT_ATOMS: atom_id res chain seq x y z
N MET A 1 -16.48 -4.48 37.47
CA MET A 1 -17.45 -3.42 37.10
C MET A 1 -17.32 -3.01 35.62
N VAL A 2 -16.12 -2.66 35.14
CA VAL A 2 -15.86 -2.22 33.75
C VAL A 2 -16.34 -3.22 32.68
N LEU A 3 -16.01 -4.52 32.83
CA LEU A 3 -16.41 -5.58 31.87
C LEU A 3 -17.93 -5.71 31.68
N ARG A 4 -18.74 -5.55 32.75
CA ARG A 4 -20.21 -5.60 32.64
C ARG A 4 -20.78 -4.41 31.87
N HIS A 5 -20.19 -3.23 32.03
CA HIS A 5 -20.60 -2.03 31.30
C HIS A 5 -20.25 -2.16 29.82
N THR A 6 -19.06 -2.68 29.48
CA THR A 6 -18.66 -2.91 28.09
C THR A 6 -19.57 -3.93 27.40
N ALA A 7 -19.94 -5.02 28.08
CA ALA A 7 -20.89 -6.00 27.56
C ALA A 7 -22.27 -5.40 27.26
N HIS A 8 -22.80 -4.57 28.17
CA HIS A 8 -24.07 -3.86 27.95
C HIS A 8 -23.98 -2.86 26.79
N ILE A 9 -22.87 -2.12 26.69
CA ILE A 9 -22.64 -1.18 25.58
C ILE A 9 -22.61 -1.93 24.24
N LEU A 10 -21.91 -3.06 24.16
CA LEU A 10 -21.89 -3.91 22.97
C LEU A 10 -23.31 -4.32 22.55
N ASP A 11 -24.08 -4.91 23.47
CA ASP A 11 -25.45 -5.37 23.19
C ASP A 11 -26.35 -4.23 22.69
N VAL A 12 -26.32 -3.07 23.36
CA VAL A 12 -27.09 -1.88 22.97
C VAL A 12 -26.67 -1.40 21.58
N CYS A 13 -25.37 -1.33 21.30
CA CYS A 13 -24.89 -0.88 20.00
C CYS A 13 -25.28 -1.85 18.88
N MET A 14 -25.14 -3.16 19.09
CA MET A 14 -25.52 -4.18 18.10
C MET A 14 -27.02 -4.12 17.79
N LYS A 15 -27.87 -4.05 18.82
CA LYS A 15 -29.33 -3.89 18.63
C LYS A 15 -29.69 -2.56 17.98
N GLY A 16 -28.99 -1.49 18.35
CA GLY A 16 -29.21 -0.14 17.82
C GLY A 16 -28.95 -0.04 16.32
N ILE A 17 -27.88 -0.65 15.81
CA ILE A 17 -27.58 -0.62 14.36
C ILE A 17 -28.57 -1.46 13.54
N LEU A 18 -28.97 -2.63 14.06
CA LEU A 18 -29.88 -3.55 13.38
C LEU A 18 -31.34 -3.08 13.40
N SER A 19 -31.71 -2.23 14.36
CA SER A 19 -33.07 -1.69 14.47
C SER A 19 -33.40 -0.76 13.30
N LEU A 20 -34.53 -1.01 12.65
CA LEU A 20 -35.07 -0.14 11.59
C LEU A 20 -35.71 1.14 12.15
N SER A 21 -36.10 1.16 13.43
CA SER A 21 -36.72 2.31 14.09
C SER A 21 -35.73 3.26 14.75
N ALA A 22 -34.45 2.86 14.87
CA ALA A 22 -33.41 3.73 15.42
C ALA A 22 -33.10 4.89 14.47
N SER A 23 -32.97 6.10 15.04
CA SER A 23 -32.60 7.29 14.27
C SER A 23 -31.17 7.18 13.71
N SER A 24 -30.91 7.87 12.59
CA SER A 24 -29.58 7.90 11.96
C SER A 24 -28.48 8.39 12.91
N HIS A 25 -28.77 9.37 13.76
CA HIS A 25 -27.85 9.85 14.80
C HIS A 25 -27.52 8.78 15.85
N CYS A 26 -28.51 8.00 16.27
CA CYS A 26 -28.30 6.88 17.19
C CYS A 26 -27.41 5.81 16.56
N LYS A 27 -27.72 5.41 15.32
CA LYS A 27 -26.93 4.43 14.57
C LYS A 27 -25.48 4.87 14.39
N SER A 28 -25.24 6.13 14.00
CA SER A 28 -23.89 6.67 13.83
C SER A 28 -23.05 6.58 15.12
N LYS A 29 -23.66 6.87 16.28
CA LYS A 29 -22.98 6.70 17.58
C LYS A 29 -22.71 5.24 17.91
N CYS A 30 -23.64 4.34 17.60
CA CYS A 30 -23.45 2.91 17.80
C CYS A 30 -22.30 2.36 16.93
N TYR A 31 -22.25 2.73 15.65
CA TYR A 31 -21.14 2.38 14.76
C TYR A 31 -19.80 2.89 15.30
N ALA A 32 -19.71 4.19 15.62
CA ALA A 32 -18.48 4.78 16.15
C ALA A 32 -18.03 4.15 17.48
N CYS A 33 -18.97 3.69 18.30
CA CYS A 33 -18.67 2.97 19.53
C CYS A 33 -18.09 1.58 19.24
N LEU A 34 -18.73 0.81 18.35
CA LEU A 34 -18.27 -0.51 17.95
C LEU A 34 -16.90 -0.47 17.25
N GLU A 35 -16.68 0.49 16.36
CA GLU A 35 -15.39 0.70 15.70
C GLU A 35 -14.25 0.91 16.70
N LYS A 36 -14.53 1.54 17.84
CA LYS A 36 -13.57 1.71 18.92
C LYS A 36 -13.42 0.48 19.81
N ILE A 37 -14.48 -0.29 20.05
CA ILE A 37 -14.43 -1.43 20.97
C ILE A 37 -13.84 -2.67 20.31
N ILE A 38 -14.21 -2.97 19.06
CA ILE A 38 -13.81 -4.21 18.34
C ILE A 38 -12.30 -4.47 18.40
N PRO A 39 -11.40 -3.49 18.16
CA PRO A 39 -9.96 -3.73 18.23
C PRO A 39 -9.43 -4.20 19.58
N PHE A 40 -10.14 -3.93 20.69
CA PHE A 40 -9.73 -4.33 22.03
C PHE A 40 -10.31 -5.68 22.47
N LEU A 41 -11.37 -6.17 21.80
CA LEU A 41 -12.03 -7.42 22.17
C LEU A 41 -11.11 -8.66 22.11
N PRO A 42 -10.16 -8.80 21.16
CA PRO A 42 -9.20 -9.90 21.16
C PRO A 42 -8.41 -10.07 22.47
N PHE A 43 -8.25 -9.00 23.26
CA PHE A 43 -7.54 -9.02 24.54
C PHE A 43 -8.45 -9.33 25.75
N HIS A 44 -9.76 -9.55 25.52
CA HIS A 44 -10.75 -9.77 26.56
C HIS A 44 -11.66 -10.97 26.24
N PRO A 45 -11.25 -12.21 26.57
CA PRO A 45 -11.98 -13.43 26.20
C PRO A 45 -13.46 -13.45 26.59
N THR A 46 -13.79 -12.96 27.79
CA THR A 46 -15.18 -12.87 28.26
C THR A 46 -16.05 -11.98 27.36
N LEU A 47 -15.49 -10.87 26.86
CA LEU A 47 -16.23 -9.97 25.97
C LEU A 47 -16.36 -10.55 24.55
N GLN A 48 -15.42 -11.39 24.10
CA GLN A 48 -15.54 -12.06 22.80
C GLN A 48 -16.72 -13.03 22.75
N ILE A 49 -16.92 -13.79 23.83
CA ILE A 49 -18.06 -14.72 23.96
C ILE A 49 -19.38 -13.94 23.88
N ILE A 50 -19.46 -12.80 24.56
CA ILE A 50 -20.66 -11.95 24.57
C ILE A 50 -20.89 -11.30 23.20
N PHE A 51 -19.82 -10.85 22.55
CA PHE A 51 -19.91 -10.21 21.25
C PHE A 51 -20.37 -11.18 20.15
N ASN A 52 -19.91 -12.44 20.20
CA ASN A 52 -20.18 -13.45 19.18
C ASN A 52 -20.02 -12.90 17.75
N ALA A 53 -18.76 -12.68 17.36
CA ALA A 53 -18.40 -12.05 16.09
C ALA A 53 -19.04 -12.74 14.87
N GLU A 54 -19.24 -14.06 14.91
CA GLU A 54 -19.86 -14.82 13.84
C GLU A 54 -21.34 -14.48 13.66
N SER A 55 -22.12 -14.52 14.75
CA SER A 55 -23.53 -14.13 14.72
C SER A 55 -23.68 -12.68 14.28
N PHE A 56 -22.86 -11.79 14.85
CA PHE A 56 -22.93 -10.37 14.54
C PHE A 56 -22.59 -10.06 13.08
N THR A 57 -21.55 -10.70 12.53
CA THR A 57 -21.19 -10.57 11.12
C THR A 57 -22.34 -11.01 10.21
N ASN A 58 -22.98 -12.13 10.53
CA ASN A 58 -24.15 -12.63 9.81
C ASN A 58 -25.33 -11.65 9.84
N ASP A 59 -25.62 -11.09 11.01
CA ASP A 59 -26.75 -10.19 11.20
C ASP A 59 -26.54 -8.87 10.46
N ILE A 60 -25.33 -8.29 10.53
CA ILE A 60 -24.97 -7.10 9.74
C ILE A 60 -25.04 -7.41 8.24
N PHE A 61 -24.49 -8.55 7.80
CA PHE A 61 -24.51 -8.91 6.38
C PHE A 61 -25.93 -9.04 5.84
N LYS A 62 -26.82 -9.71 6.59
CA LYS A 62 -28.26 -9.77 6.26
C LYS A 62 -28.90 -8.38 6.28
N HIS A 63 -28.53 -7.53 7.24
CA HIS A 63 -29.03 -6.16 7.32
C HIS A 63 -28.64 -5.35 6.06
N LEU A 64 -27.38 -5.43 5.64
CA LEU A 64 -26.90 -4.81 4.41
C LEU A 64 -27.64 -5.37 3.19
N ALA A 65 -27.71 -6.68 3.03
CA ALA A 65 -28.32 -7.32 1.86
C ALA A 65 -29.82 -7.03 1.74
N ASN A 66 -30.57 -7.09 2.85
CA ASN A 66 -32.03 -6.98 2.84
C ASN A 66 -32.52 -5.53 2.92
N ALA A 67 -31.72 -4.62 3.47
CA ALA A 67 -32.13 -3.24 3.73
C ALA A 67 -31.28 -2.19 2.98
N ARG A 68 -30.39 -2.57 2.05
CA ARG A 68 -29.46 -1.63 1.35
C ARG A 68 -30.14 -0.35 0.87
N SER A 69 -31.32 -0.45 0.26
CA SER A 69 -32.09 0.68 -0.29
C SER A 69 -32.69 1.59 0.78
N LYS A 70 -32.82 1.11 2.02
CA LYS A 70 -33.33 1.86 3.19
C LYS A 70 -32.21 2.44 4.05
N LEU A 71 -30.98 2.00 3.85
CA LEU A 71 -29.82 2.46 4.61
C LEU A 71 -29.33 3.80 4.08
N SER A 72 -28.94 4.68 5.00
CA SER A 72 -28.25 5.91 4.61
C SER A 72 -26.84 5.58 4.08
N THR A 73 -26.27 6.48 3.29
CA THR A 73 -24.88 6.35 2.81
C THR A 73 -23.87 6.24 3.96
N THR A 74 -24.18 6.85 5.12
CA THR A 74 -23.34 6.77 6.31
C THR A 74 -23.45 5.40 6.97
N ASP A 75 -24.65 4.82 7.05
CA ASP A 75 -24.82 3.47 7.60
C ASP A 75 -24.06 2.44 6.77
N VAL A 76 -24.14 2.53 5.43
CA VAL A 76 -23.43 1.62 4.53
C VAL A 76 -21.92 1.75 4.65
N ALA A 77 -21.41 2.98 4.70
CA ALA A 77 -19.98 3.22 4.92
C ALA A 77 -19.52 2.57 6.24
N SER A 78 -20.23 2.80 7.35
CA SER A 78 -19.90 2.20 8.64
C SER A 78 -20.00 0.67 8.66
N ILE A 79 -20.97 0.08 7.94
CA ILE A 79 -21.06 -1.39 7.80
C ILE A 79 -19.81 -1.95 7.13
N TYR A 80 -19.34 -1.35 6.03
CA TYR A 80 -18.11 -1.79 5.38
C TYR A 80 -16.90 -1.60 6.31
N ALA A 81 -16.79 -0.48 7.02
CA ALA A 81 -15.72 -0.27 8.00
C ALA A 81 -15.71 -1.36 9.09
N LEU A 82 -16.89 -1.75 9.60
CA LEU A 82 -17.04 -2.84 10.56
C LEU A 82 -16.59 -4.19 9.98
N PHE A 83 -16.96 -4.53 8.73
CA PHE A 83 -16.47 -5.75 8.09
C PHE A 83 -14.94 -5.81 8.04
N GLY A 84 -14.29 -4.68 7.74
CA GLY A 84 -12.84 -4.55 7.82
C GLY A 84 -12.27 -4.90 9.19
N LEU A 85 -12.80 -4.26 10.24
CA LEU A 85 -12.35 -4.48 11.61
C LEU A 85 -12.59 -5.94 12.06
N LEU A 86 -13.75 -6.49 11.72
CA LEU A 86 -14.10 -7.87 12.01
C LEU A 86 -13.14 -8.85 11.34
N GLY A 87 -12.81 -8.70 10.06
CA GLY A 87 -11.83 -9.62 9.46
C GLY A 87 -10.39 -9.41 9.90
N LYS A 88 -10.03 -8.22 10.37
CA LYS A 88 -8.70 -7.99 10.95
C LYS A 88 -8.53 -8.66 12.32
N HIS A 89 -9.56 -8.58 13.17
CA HIS A 89 -9.46 -8.99 14.58
C HIS A 89 -10.12 -10.34 14.87
N PHE A 90 -11.04 -10.79 14.01
CA PHE A 90 -11.90 -11.97 14.18
C PHE A 90 -12.02 -12.77 12.88
N SER A 91 -10.94 -12.86 12.08
CA SER A 91 -10.92 -13.57 10.79
C SER A 91 -11.53 -14.98 10.86
N ASN A 92 -11.21 -15.74 11.91
CA ASN A 92 -11.60 -17.13 12.07
C ASN A 92 -13.09 -17.28 12.45
N ASN A 93 -13.73 -16.17 12.82
CA ASN A 93 -15.14 -16.11 13.20
C ASN A 93 -15.98 -15.41 12.12
N LEU A 94 -15.39 -15.02 10.99
CA LEU A 94 -16.18 -14.46 9.90
C LEU A 94 -17.01 -15.55 9.23
N CYS A 95 -18.33 -15.37 9.23
CA CYS A 95 -19.19 -16.21 8.41
C CYS A 95 -19.08 -15.78 6.93
N ALA A 96 -18.79 -16.75 6.05
CA ALA A 96 -18.72 -16.59 4.59
C ALA A 96 -17.89 -15.36 4.14
N PRO A 97 -16.58 -15.32 4.46
CA PRO A 97 -15.72 -14.19 4.12
C PRO A 97 -15.66 -13.88 2.62
N ASP A 98 -15.87 -14.88 1.76
CA ASP A 98 -15.97 -14.72 0.31
C ASP A 98 -17.13 -13.81 -0.09
N LYS A 99 -18.28 -13.89 0.60
CA LYS A 99 -19.46 -13.06 0.33
C LYS A 99 -19.22 -11.61 0.73
N ILE A 100 -18.51 -11.38 1.83
CA ILE A 100 -18.11 -10.04 2.28
C ILE A 100 -17.17 -9.40 1.26
N ILE A 101 -16.13 -10.14 0.85
CA ILE A 101 -15.18 -9.67 -0.17
C ILE A 101 -15.91 -9.38 -1.49
N ARG A 102 -16.85 -10.24 -1.90
CA ARG A 102 -17.67 -10.03 -3.09
C ARG A 102 -18.51 -8.76 -3.00
N ALA A 103 -19.22 -8.57 -1.89
CA ALA A 103 -20.04 -7.37 -1.69
C ALA A 103 -19.20 -6.09 -1.78
N ILE A 104 -18.00 -6.09 -1.18
CA ILE A 104 -17.08 -4.93 -1.28
C ILE A 104 -16.59 -4.75 -2.72
N CYS A 105 -16.21 -5.83 -3.42
CA CYS A 105 -15.78 -5.76 -4.82
C CYS A 105 -16.88 -5.23 -5.74
N ASP A 106 -18.13 -5.66 -5.53
CA ASP A 106 -19.29 -5.24 -6.32
C ASP A 106 -19.56 -3.74 -6.11
N GLU A 107 -19.46 -3.26 -4.87
CA GLU A 107 -19.59 -1.83 -4.56
C GLU A 107 -18.47 -1.00 -5.22
N LEU A 108 -17.21 -1.46 -5.14
CA LEU A 108 -16.05 -0.80 -5.75
C LEU A 108 -16.05 -0.80 -7.29
N ASN A 109 -16.73 -1.76 -7.91
CA ASN A 109 -16.83 -1.88 -9.37
C ASN A 109 -18.18 -1.40 -9.91
N SER A 110 -19.03 -0.84 -9.04
CA SER A 110 -20.32 -0.28 -9.41
C SER A 110 -20.18 0.81 -10.48
N LYS A 111 -21.25 1.02 -11.25
CA LYS A 111 -21.31 2.11 -12.24
C LYS A 111 -21.08 3.46 -11.57
N GLU A 112 -21.54 3.63 -10.32
CA GLU A 112 -21.42 4.86 -9.54
C GLU A 112 -19.97 5.25 -9.25
N VAL A 113 -19.09 4.27 -9.02
CA VAL A 113 -17.64 4.53 -8.89
C VAL A 113 -17.08 5.00 -10.22
N LYS A 114 -17.44 4.34 -11.32
CA LYS A 114 -16.95 4.67 -12.68
C LYS A 114 -17.42 6.06 -13.14
N THR A 115 -18.62 6.46 -12.76
CA THR A 115 -19.19 7.79 -13.05
C THR A 115 -18.78 8.85 -12.03
N GLY A 116 -18.07 8.49 -10.96
CA GLY A 116 -17.68 9.40 -9.87
C GLY A 116 -18.85 9.93 -9.05
N SER A 117 -19.99 9.24 -9.05
CA SER A 117 -21.21 9.61 -8.31
C SER A 117 -21.36 8.90 -6.98
N ILE A 118 -20.51 7.90 -6.69
CA ILE A 118 -20.50 7.20 -5.41
C ILE A 118 -20.11 8.16 -4.26
N SER A 119 -20.67 7.92 -3.07
CA SER A 119 -20.24 8.61 -1.86
C SER A 119 -18.77 8.30 -1.55
N VAL A 120 -17.95 9.35 -1.40
CA VAL A 120 -16.55 9.28 -0.97
C VAL A 120 -16.36 8.41 0.27
N LYS A 121 -17.27 8.55 1.25
CA LYS A 121 -17.20 7.78 2.50
C LYS A 121 -17.38 6.27 2.29
N ILE A 122 -18.23 5.88 1.33
CA ILE A 122 -18.43 4.47 0.99
C ILE A 122 -17.16 3.93 0.34
N LEU A 123 -16.61 4.65 -0.65
CA LEU A 123 -15.38 4.28 -1.33
C LEU A 123 -14.21 4.11 -0.34
N GLU A 124 -14.01 5.11 0.53
CA GLU A 124 -13.00 5.06 1.60
C GLU A 124 -13.20 3.85 2.53
N SER A 125 -14.44 3.59 2.95
CA SER A 125 -14.76 2.50 3.87
C SER A 125 -14.54 1.15 3.22
N CYS A 126 -14.90 0.97 1.94
CA CYS A 126 -14.64 -0.25 1.18
C CYS A 126 -13.13 -0.52 1.03
N LEU A 127 -12.34 0.50 0.68
CA LEU A 127 -10.89 0.37 0.53
C LEU A 127 -10.20 0.07 1.86
N THR A 128 -10.60 0.76 2.92
CA THR A 128 -10.11 0.51 4.29
C THR A 128 -10.50 -0.88 4.77
N ALA A 129 -11.73 -1.31 4.48
CA ALA A 129 -12.21 -2.64 4.81
C ALA A 129 -11.37 -3.71 4.13
N LEU A 130 -11.15 -3.61 2.81
CA LEU A 130 -10.28 -4.53 2.09
C LEU A 130 -8.86 -4.55 2.68
N SER A 131 -8.28 -3.39 2.99
CA SER A 131 -6.93 -3.33 3.55
C SER A 131 -6.82 -4.07 4.90
N ASN A 132 -7.86 -3.95 5.72
CA ASN A 132 -7.96 -4.63 7.01
C ASN A 132 -8.24 -6.14 6.86
N LEU A 133 -9.19 -6.53 5.99
CA LEU A 133 -9.46 -7.94 5.68
C LEU A 133 -8.20 -8.64 5.16
N LEU A 134 -7.52 -8.00 4.21
CA LEU A 134 -6.28 -8.50 3.63
C LEU A 134 -5.13 -8.48 4.63
N SER A 135 -5.24 -7.91 5.83
CA SER A 135 -4.17 -8.08 6.83
C SER A 135 -4.08 -9.52 7.34
N ASN A 136 -5.15 -10.32 7.18
CA ASN A 136 -5.17 -11.74 7.52
C ASN A 136 -4.72 -12.62 6.34
N THR A 137 -3.85 -13.60 6.60
CA THR A 137 -3.28 -14.48 5.57
C THR A 137 -4.30 -15.41 4.91
N GLU A 138 -5.28 -15.93 5.63
CA GLU A 138 -6.32 -16.80 5.07
C GLU A 138 -7.25 -16.01 4.13
N LEU A 139 -7.54 -14.75 4.46
CA LEU A 139 -8.33 -13.89 3.58
C LEU A 139 -7.52 -13.47 2.35
N LYS A 140 -6.20 -13.27 2.49
CA LYS A 140 -5.31 -13.06 1.34
C LYS A 140 -5.37 -14.22 0.35
N THR A 141 -5.37 -15.47 0.82
CA THR A 141 -5.38 -16.63 -0.09
C THR A 141 -6.67 -16.71 -0.90
N ILE A 142 -7.83 -16.33 -0.35
CA ILE A 142 -9.09 -16.23 -1.13
C ILE A 142 -8.91 -15.32 -2.34
N ILE A 143 -8.25 -14.17 -2.16
CA ILE A 143 -8.04 -13.19 -3.25
C ILE A 143 -6.94 -13.67 -4.20
N SER A 144 -5.84 -14.23 -3.69
CA SER A 144 -4.74 -14.75 -4.53
C SER A 144 -5.17 -15.87 -5.47
N HIS A 145 -6.11 -16.72 -5.06
CA HIS A 145 -6.65 -17.79 -5.93
C HIS A 145 -7.83 -17.32 -6.79
N GLY A 146 -8.48 -16.21 -6.42
CA GLY A 146 -9.61 -15.63 -7.14
C GLY A 146 -9.19 -14.55 -8.13
N ALA A 147 -8.80 -14.93 -9.35
CA ALA A 147 -8.39 -13.99 -10.41
C ALA A 147 -9.40 -12.85 -10.63
N THR A 148 -10.71 -13.14 -10.54
CA THR A 148 -11.76 -12.13 -10.63
C THR A 148 -11.68 -11.10 -9.51
N TYR A 149 -11.49 -11.53 -8.25
CA TYR A 149 -11.37 -10.59 -7.13
C TYR A 149 -10.09 -9.76 -7.23
N GLN A 150 -8.97 -10.39 -7.59
CA GLN A 150 -7.70 -9.70 -7.81
C GLN A 150 -7.84 -8.61 -8.88
N ASN A 151 -8.45 -8.92 -10.03
CA ASN A 151 -8.71 -7.96 -11.11
C ASN A 151 -9.66 -6.84 -10.67
N ASN A 152 -10.78 -7.18 -10.02
CA ASN A 152 -11.76 -6.22 -9.56
C ASN A 152 -11.18 -5.20 -8.58
N ILE A 153 -10.33 -5.66 -7.65
CA ILE A 153 -9.65 -4.77 -6.69
C ILE A 153 -8.59 -3.94 -7.41
N TYR A 154 -7.79 -4.55 -8.28
CA TYR A 154 -6.76 -3.85 -9.04
C TYR A 154 -7.34 -2.73 -9.92
N THR A 155 -8.45 -3.01 -10.64
CA THR A 155 -9.17 -2.00 -11.42
C THR A 155 -9.71 -0.87 -10.55
N ALA A 156 -10.31 -1.19 -9.39
CA ALA A 156 -10.81 -0.18 -8.46
C ALA A 156 -9.69 0.74 -7.93
N ILE A 157 -8.51 0.18 -7.62
CA ILE A 157 -7.33 0.97 -7.23
C ILE A 157 -6.96 1.93 -8.37
N LYS A 158 -6.81 1.43 -9.61
CA LYS A 158 -6.46 2.29 -10.76
C LYS A 158 -7.49 3.41 -10.99
N CYS A 159 -8.78 3.12 -10.89
CA CYS A 159 -9.83 4.12 -11.04
C CYS A 159 -9.76 5.19 -9.96
N THR A 160 -9.53 4.80 -8.70
CA THR A 160 -9.48 5.71 -7.55
C THR A 160 -8.26 6.64 -7.57
N LEU A 161 -7.16 6.25 -8.23
CA LEU A 161 -5.95 7.06 -8.37
C LEU A 161 -6.04 8.16 -9.44
N SER A 162 -7.23 8.44 -9.96
CA SER A 162 -7.45 9.54 -10.90
C SER A 162 -7.42 10.88 -10.16
N PRO A 163 -6.54 11.84 -10.53
CA PRO A 163 -6.36 13.12 -9.83
C PRO A 163 -7.55 14.08 -9.97
N LYS A 164 -8.57 13.68 -10.75
CA LYS A 164 -9.82 14.43 -10.88
C LYS A 164 -10.74 14.04 -9.72
N GLN A 165 -10.55 14.68 -8.56
CA GLN A 165 -11.56 15.08 -7.56
C GLN A 165 -10.95 15.17 -6.15
N ARG A 166 -11.54 16.03 -5.31
CA ARG A 166 -11.20 16.36 -3.91
C ARG A 166 -11.42 15.19 -2.93
N VAL A 167 -11.04 13.97 -3.30
CA VAL A 167 -11.33 12.74 -2.56
C VAL A 167 -10.11 12.28 -1.77
N HIS A 168 -9.56 13.16 -0.94
CA HIS A 168 -8.28 12.93 -0.25
C HIS A 168 -8.31 11.69 0.65
N THR A 169 -9.43 11.41 1.34
CA THR A 169 -9.50 10.28 2.28
C THR A 169 -9.58 8.93 1.58
N ALA A 170 -10.44 8.77 0.55
CA ALA A 170 -10.48 7.54 -0.22
C ALA A 170 -9.21 7.32 -1.05
N PHE A 171 -8.59 8.40 -1.55
CA PHE A 171 -7.28 8.35 -2.20
C PHE A 171 -6.20 7.80 -1.26
N ARG A 172 -6.11 8.31 -0.02
CA ARG A 172 -5.19 7.80 1.00
C ARG A 172 -5.46 6.34 1.32
N ALA A 173 -6.73 5.96 1.51
CA ALA A 173 -7.12 4.58 1.77
C ALA A 173 -6.71 3.64 0.63
N CYS A 174 -6.86 4.09 -0.62
CA CYS A 174 -6.42 3.39 -1.83
C CYS A 174 -4.90 3.17 -1.82
N LEU A 175 -4.11 4.22 -1.56
CA LEU A 175 -2.66 4.10 -1.50
C LEU A 175 -2.18 3.24 -0.32
N HIS A 176 -2.86 3.29 0.83
CA HIS A 176 -2.56 2.38 1.94
C HIS A 176 -2.83 0.91 1.59
N LEU A 177 -3.97 0.63 0.95
CA LEU A 177 -4.30 -0.71 0.43
C LEU A 177 -3.21 -1.19 -0.54
N PHE A 178 -2.84 -0.34 -1.50
CA PHE A 178 -1.77 -0.63 -2.46
C PHE A 178 -0.45 -0.91 -1.75
N THR A 179 -0.01 -0.03 -0.86
CA THR A 179 1.29 -0.08 -0.15
C THR A 179 1.42 -1.35 0.69
N ASN A 180 0.36 -1.73 1.40
CA ASN A 180 0.38 -2.85 2.33
C ASN A 180 0.28 -4.21 1.62
N HIS A 181 -0.31 -4.23 0.42
CA HIS A 181 -0.70 -5.46 -0.26
C HIS A 181 -0.26 -5.51 -1.72
N THR A 182 0.78 -4.75 -2.11
CA THR A 182 1.29 -4.66 -3.50
C THR A 182 1.60 -6.04 -4.09
N SER A 183 2.13 -6.95 -3.27
CA SER A 183 2.47 -8.31 -3.70
C SER A 183 1.27 -9.16 -4.13
N LEU A 184 0.06 -8.79 -3.72
CA LEU A 184 -1.14 -9.49 -4.19
C LEU A 184 -1.44 -9.18 -5.65
N PHE A 185 -0.84 -8.15 -6.25
CA PHE A 185 -1.16 -7.70 -7.60
C PHE A 185 0.01 -7.86 -8.58
N SER A 186 1.06 -8.60 -8.23
CA SER A 186 2.28 -8.73 -9.03
C SER A 186 2.01 -9.08 -10.50
N ASN A 187 1.13 -10.07 -10.74
CA ASN A 187 0.81 -10.54 -12.09
C ASN A 187 0.13 -9.47 -12.97
N LEU A 188 -0.50 -8.46 -12.36
CA LEU A 188 -1.17 -7.36 -13.06
C LEU A 188 -0.28 -6.11 -13.11
N LEU A 189 0.44 -5.85 -12.02
CA LEU A 189 1.26 -4.66 -11.82
C LEU A 189 2.55 -4.70 -12.65
N ILE A 190 3.24 -5.85 -12.71
CA ILE A 190 4.53 -5.98 -13.41
C ILE A 190 4.38 -5.74 -14.93
N PRO A 191 3.40 -6.33 -15.63
CA PRO A 191 3.15 -5.99 -17.04
C PRO A 191 2.87 -4.50 -17.26
N GLU A 192 2.22 -3.83 -16.30
CA GLU A 192 1.84 -2.41 -16.39
C GLU A 192 2.80 -1.46 -15.63
N HIS A 193 4.04 -1.88 -15.34
CA HIS A 193 4.99 -1.11 -14.53
C HIS A 193 5.17 0.34 -15.01
N GLN A 194 5.23 0.58 -16.33
CA GLN A 194 5.41 1.93 -16.88
C GLN A 194 4.20 2.83 -16.61
N TRP A 195 2.98 2.28 -16.68
CA TRP A 195 1.77 3.03 -16.37
C TRP A 195 1.76 3.44 -14.91
N TRP A 196 2.07 2.51 -14.01
CA TRP A 196 2.14 2.79 -12.56
C TRP A 196 3.18 3.83 -12.23
N HIS A 197 4.38 3.66 -12.77
CA HIS A 197 5.46 4.59 -12.56
C HIS A 197 5.08 6.00 -13.04
N THR A 198 4.62 6.13 -14.28
CA THR A 198 4.15 7.41 -14.85
C THR A 198 3.05 8.02 -13.98
N LYS A 199 2.10 7.20 -13.52
CA LYS A 199 0.99 7.68 -12.70
C LYS A 199 1.47 8.23 -11.36
N PHE A 200 2.41 7.56 -10.72
CA PHE A 200 2.98 8.06 -9.47
C PHE A 200 3.74 9.36 -9.63
N ILE A 201 4.52 9.51 -10.71
CA ILE A 201 5.22 10.78 -10.99
C ILE A 201 4.21 11.92 -11.24
N GLU A 202 3.12 11.65 -11.97
CA GLU A 202 2.01 12.61 -12.14
C GLU A 202 1.36 12.99 -10.80
N LEU A 203 1.14 12.01 -9.90
CA LEU A 203 0.57 12.28 -8.59
C LEU A 203 1.53 13.11 -7.71
N LEU A 204 2.83 12.82 -7.73
CA LEU A 204 3.85 13.56 -6.99
C LEU A 204 3.96 15.03 -7.43
N SER A 205 3.76 15.31 -8.72
CA SER A 205 3.77 16.68 -9.24
C SER A 205 2.45 17.42 -9.05
N SER A 206 1.32 16.69 -8.97
CA SER A 206 -0.01 17.28 -8.91
C SER A 206 -0.51 17.58 -7.49
N PHE A 207 -0.02 16.87 -6.47
CA PHE A 207 -0.49 17.03 -5.09
C PHE A 207 0.43 17.94 -4.26
N GLN A 208 -0.13 19.04 -3.74
CA GLN A 208 0.59 19.99 -2.89
C GLN A 208 0.42 19.74 -1.37
N GLY A 209 -0.51 18.88 -0.96
CA GLY A 209 -0.75 18.56 0.45
C GLY A 209 0.34 17.66 1.05
N GLU A 210 0.90 18.03 2.20
CA GLU A 210 2.01 17.31 2.83
C GLU A 210 1.66 15.85 3.17
N GLU A 211 0.47 15.61 3.72
CA GLU A 211 0.01 14.26 4.08
C GLU A 211 -0.21 13.36 2.86
N ASP A 212 -0.81 13.90 1.80
CA ASP A 212 -1.03 13.16 0.54
C ASP A 212 0.32 12.82 -0.10
N ARG A 213 1.24 13.77 -0.10
CA ARG A 213 2.58 13.58 -0.63
C ARG A 213 3.33 12.50 0.15
N LYS A 214 3.23 12.47 1.48
CA LYS A 214 3.85 11.42 2.32
C LYS A 214 3.35 10.02 1.94
N ILE A 215 2.04 9.85 1.74
CA ILE A 215 1.49 8.55 1.37
C ILE A 215 1.84 8.15 -0.08
N ILE A 216 1.90 9.12 -1.00
CA ILE A 216 2.36 8.85 -2.38
C ILE A 216 3.83 8.40 -2.37
N VAL A 217 4.71 9.10 -1.65
CA VAL A 217 6.12 8.71 -1.50
C VAL A 217 6.25 7.29 -0.95
N LEU A 218 5.44 6.93 0.06
CA LEU A 218 5.42 5.58 0.61
C LEU A 218 4.98 4.53 -0.41
N ALA A 219 3.94 4.82 -1.19
CA ALA A 219 3.45 3.93 -2.24
C ALA A 219 4.47 3.74 -3.36
N VAL A 220 5.16 4.80 -3.77
CA VAL A 220 6.25 4.75 -4.77
C VAL A 220 7.41 3.90 -4.27
N ASP A 221 7.82 4.09 -3.01
CA ASP A 221 8.88 3.30 -2.40
C ASP A 221 8.52 1.80 -2.40
N LYS A 222 7.29 1.45 -2.00
CA LYS A 222 6.82 0.05 -2.05
C LYS A 222 6.71 -0.50 -3.47
N PHE A 223 6.29 0.32 -4.43
CA PHE A 223 6.28 -0.06 -5.84
C PHE A 223 7.70 -0.38 -6.33
N TYR A 224 8.68 0.49 -6.09
CA TYR A 224 10.07 0.23 -6.48
C TYR A 224 10.65 -1.01 -5.81
N VAL A 225 10.46 -1.18 -4.50
CA VAL A 225 10.87 -2.40 -3.78
C VAL A 225 10.29 -3.65 -4.45
N HIS A 226 9.01 -3.61 -4.79
CA HIS A 226 8.32 -4.75 -5.36
C HIS A 226 8.80 -5.08 -6.78
N VAL A 227 8.97 -4.06 -7.63
CA VAL A 227 9.48 -4.24 -8.99
C VAL A 227 10.93 -4.73 -8.98
N ALA A 228 11.79 -4.11 -8.17
CA ALA A 228 13.20 -4.52 -8.07
C ALA A 228 13.33 -5.97 -7.57
N LYS A 229 12.51 -6.37 -6.59
CA LYS A 229 12.43 -7.77 -6.16
C LYS A 229 12.08 -8.71 -7.32
N HIS A 230 11.03 -8.40 -8.08
CA HIS A 230 10.63 -9.22 -9.24
C HIS A 230 11.76 -9.32 -10.28
N VAL A 231 12.40 -8.20 -10.59
CA VAL A 231 13.51 -8.13 -11.54
C VAL A 231 14.69 -8.98 -11.07
N ASN A 232 15.04 -8.92 -9.78
CA ASN A 232 16.12 -9.72 -9.23
C ASN A 232 15.81 -11.23 -9.24
N GLU A 233 14.58 -11.61 -8.86
CA GLU A 233 14.14 -13.01 -8.86
C GLU A 233 14.03 -13.61 -10.26
N ASN A 234 13.84 -12.77 -11.29
CA ASN A 234 13.65 -13.19 -12.69
C ASN A 234 14.70 -12.55 -13.61
N ASN A 235 15.94 -12.41 -13.13
CA ASN A 235 17.01 -11.61 -13.75
C ASN A 235 17.45 -12.03 -15.17
N GLN A 236 17.04 -13.21 -15.63
CA GLN A 236 17.31 -13.73 -16.98
C GLN A 236 16.12 -13.54 -17.94
N SER A 237 14.94 -13.13 -17.44
CA SER A 237 13.77 -12.95 -18.29
C SER A 237 13.90 -11.68 -19.14
N SER A 238 13.48 -11.75 -20.41
CA SER A 238 13.46 -10.59 -21.30
C SER A 238 12.61 -9.44 -20.75
N GLN A 239 11.53 -9.77 -20.05
CA GLN A 239 10.68 -8.79 -19.36
C GLN A 239 11.43 -8.07 -18.24
N SER A 240 12.15 -8.79 -17.37
CA SER A 240 12.93 -8.20 -16.28
C SER A 240 14.04 -7.29 -16.77
N VAL A 241 14.73 -7.71 -17.84
CA VAL A 241 15.76 -6.89 -18.52
C VAL A 241 15.15 -5.58 -19.04
N ALA A 242 13.99 -5.66 -19.70
CA ALA A 242 13.30 -4.48 -20.22
C ALA A 242 12.82 -3.54 -19.11
N ILE A 243 12.26 -4.10 -18.02
CA ILE A 243 11.83 -3.33 -16.84
C ILE A 243 13.01 -2.59 -16.22
N TYR A 244 14.12 -3.29 -15.99
CA TYR A 244 15.31 -2.68 -15.40
C TYR A 244 15.86 -1.57 -16.27
N LYS A 245 15.98 -1.80 -17.58
CA LYS A 245 16.44 -0.77 -18.52
C LYS A 245 15.55 0.46 -18.46
N TYR A 246 14.22 0.29 -18.45
CA TYR A 246 13.28 1.40 -18.30
C TYR A 246 13.53 2.23 -17.04
N PHE A 247 13.75 1.58 -15.89
CA PHE A 247 14.00 2.29 -14.63
C PHE A 247 15.39 2.95 -14.60
N MET A 248 16.44 2.30 -15.10
CA MET A 248 17.77 2.90 -15.18
C MET A 248 17.78 4.12 -16.10
N ASP A 249 17.22 4.01 -17.30
CA ASP A 249 17.10 5.13 -18.25
C ASP A 249 16.33 6.31 -17.63
N TYR A 250 15.28 6.01 -16.85
CA TYR A 250 14.54 7.03 -16.11
C TYR A 250 15.39 7.70 -15.03
N PHE A 251 16.03 6.92 -14.15
CA PHE A 251 16.82 7.47 -13.05
C PHE A 251 18.01 8.28 -13.56
N ASP A 252 18.70 7.81 -14.59
CA ASP A 252 19.83 8.52 -15.21
C ASP A 252 19.39 9.88 -15.76
N ARG A 253 18.25 9.91 -16.48
CA ARG A 253 17.68 11.15 -17.01
C ARG A 253 17.27 12.12 -15.91
N GLU A 254 16.61 11.62 -14.85
CA GLU A 254 16.19 12.46 -13.72
C GLU A 254 17.37 13.00 -12.90
N LEU A 255 18.46 12.24 -12.79
CA LEU A 255 19.68 12.70 -12.12
C LEU A 255 20.43 13.72 -12.98
N ALA A 256 20.43 13.56 -14.30
CA ALA A 256 21.06 14.49 -15.24
C ALA A 256 20.28 15.81 -15.40
N SER A 257 18.95 15.80 -15.26
CA SER A 257 18.09 16.97 -15.46
C SER A 257 18.03 17.92 -14.26
N GLN A 258 18.60 17.54 -13.11
CA GLN A 258 18.44 18.30 -11.88
C GLN A 258 19.39 19.49 -11.76
N GLY A 259 18.83 20.68 -11.98
CA GLY A 259 19.20 21.91 -11.28
C GLY A 259 18.72 21.88 -9.82
N SER A 260 19.28 22.74 -8.98
CA SER A 260 19.30 22.72 -7.49
C SER A 260 17.99 22.64 -6.69
N ASP A 261 16.79 22.52 -7.27
CA ASP A 261 15.57 23.04 -6.64
C ASP A 261 14.49 22.03 -6.20
N SER A 262 14.74 20.71 -6.23
CA SER A 262 13.73 19.75 -5.74
C SER A 262 14.31 18.54 -4.99
N ASP A 263 14.67 18.76 -3.73
CA ASP A 263 15.16 17.73 -2.78
C ASP A 263 14.28 16.46 -2.73
N THR A 264 12.96 16.60 -2.92
CA THR A 264 12.05 15.45 -2.80
C THR A 264 12.12 14.52 -4.01
N GLN A 265 12.13 15.06 -5.23
CA GLN A 265 12.25 14.26 -6.45
C GLN A 265 13.59 13.54 -6.47
N THR A 266 14.69 14.25 -6.13
CA THR A 266 16.03 13.66 -5.95
C THR A 266 16.00 12.51 -4.94
N ASN A 267 15.38 12.71 -3.78
CA ASN A 267 15.29 11.66 -2.76
C ASN A 267 14.51 10.43 -3.24
N ILE A 268 13.43 10.61 -4.00
CA ILE A 268 12.64 9.49 -4.55
C ILE A 268 13.44 8.75 -5.63
N THR A 269 14.07 9.48 -6.55
CA THR A 269 14.94 8.92 -7.60
C THR A 269 16.06 8.10 -7.00
N ILE A 270 16.77 8.64 -6.01
CA ILE A 270 17.86 7.94 -5.34
C ILE A 270 17.34 6.72 -4.54
N LYS A 271 16.20 6.83 -3.85
CA LYS A 271 15.58 5.69 -3.18
C LYS A 271 15.19 4.59 -4.17
N GLY A 272 14.58 4.96 -5.30
CA GLY A 272 14.24 4.02 -6.37
C GLY A 272 15.48 3.31 -6.88
N LEU A 273 16.51 4.06 -7.25
CA LEU A 273 17.80 3.53 -7.70
C LEU A 273 18.40 2.54 -6.69
N SER A 274 18.32 2.86 -5.40
CA SER A 274 18.84 1.98 -4.33
C SER A 274 18.18 0.60 -4.26
N GLN A 275 16.91 0.48 -4.68
CA GLN A 275 16.23 -0.81 -4.69
C GLN A 275 16.78 -1.74 -5.77
N PHE A 276 17.32 -1.19 -6.86
CA PHE A 276 17.84 -1.95 -7.99
C PHE A 276 19.31 -2.33 -7.87
N VAL A 277 20.01 -1.89 -6.82
CA VAL A 277 21.43 -2.22 -6.59
C VAL A 277 21.65 -3.73 -6.63
N GLU A 278 20.82 -4.50 -5.94
CA GLU A 278 20.99 -5.95 -5.84
C GLU A 278 20.56 -6.74 -7.10
N CYS A 279 20.03 -6.06 -8.12
CA CYS A 279 19.58 -6.71 -9.35
C CYS A 279 20.76 -7.15 -10.20
N ASN A 280 21.10 -8.44 -10.15
CA ASN A 280 22.14 -9.05 -10.99
C ASN A 280 21.59 -9.39 -12.38
N ILE A 281 21.30 -8.39 -13.20
CA ILE A 281 20.79 -8.63 -14.57
C ILE A 281 21.93 -8.97 -15.51
N VAL A 282 21.71 -10.02 -16.29
CA VAL A 282 22.55 -10.41 -17.43
C VAL A 282 22.31 -9.42 -18.59
N THR A 283 22.58 -8.14 -18.38
CA THR A 283 22.77 -7.20 -19.49
C THR A 283 24.20 -7.34 -19.98
N SER A 284 24.48 -6.99 -21.25
CA SER A 284 25.85 -6.92 -21.77
C SER A 284 26.77 -6.19 -20.79
N ASN A 285 27.99 -6.70 -20.61
CA ASN A 285 28.94 -6.26 -19.57
C ASN A 285 29.19 -4.74 -19.54
N GLU A 286 28.98 -4.03 -20.64
CA GLU A 286 29.15 -2.57 -20.72
C GLU A 286 27.98 -1.78 -20.13
N MET A 287 26.72 -2.16 -20.43
CA MET A 287 25.55 -1.47 -19.88
C MET A 287 25.43 -1.68 -18.36
N SER A 288 25.70 -2.89 -17.86
CA SER A 288 25.68 -3.14 -16.42
C SER A 288 26.74 -2.30 -15.69
N ARG A 289 27.96 -2.20 -16.24
CA ARG A 289 29.03 -1.36 -15.68
C ARG A 289 28.68 0.13 -15.67
N SER A 290 28.09 0.64 -16.75
CA SER A 290 27.66 2.04 -16.82
C SER A 290 26.60 2.36 -15.76
N HIS A 291 25.56 1.52 -15.62
CA HIS A 291 24.54 1.74 -14.60
C HIS A 291 25.09 1.64 -13.18
N LEU A 292 25.99 0.67 -12.89
CA LEU A 292 26.66 0.57 -11.59
C LEU A 292 27.51 1.80 -11.30
N ALA A 293 28.19 2.36 -12.30
CA ALA A 293 28.95 3.60 -12.16
C ALA A 293 28.02 4.80 -11.86
N THR A 294 26.86 4.90 -12.53
CA THR A 294 25.87 5.94 -12.22
C THR A 294 25.37 5.80 -10.78
N MET A 295 24.98 4.59 -10.35
CA MET A 295 24.57 4.34 -8.96
C MET A 295 25.63 4.75 -7.94
N PHE A 296 26.88 4.35 -8.18
CA PHE A 296 28.00 4.69 -7.31
C PHE A 296 28.21 6.20 -7.21
N TYR A 297 28.23 6.90 -8.35
CA TYR A 297 28.42 8.34 -8.39
C TYR A 297 27.29 9.08 -7.68
N SER A 298 26.03 8.72 -7.95
CA SER A 298 24.86 9.35 -7.32
C SER A 298 24.82 9.15 -5.80
N PHE A 299 25.12 7.95 -5.32
CA PHE A 299 25.17 7.70 -3.88
C PHE A 299 26.35 8.41 -3.22
N LEU A 300 27.51 8.46 -3.87
CA LEU A 300 28.66 9.19 -3.36
C LEU A 300 28.35 10.70 -3.27
N GLN A 301 27.81 11.30 -4.33
CA GLN A 301 27.44 12.71 -4.36
C GLN A 301 26.42 13.05 -3.27
N ARG A 302 25.40 12.22 -3.07
CA ARG A 302 24.40 12.44 -2.01
C ARG A 302 24.98 12.24 -0.61
N THR A 303 25.87 11.25 -0.43
CA THR A 303 26.57 11.03 0.84
C THR A 303 27.42 12.23 1.20
N LEU A 304 28.18 12.77 0.24
CA LEU A 304 29.01 13.96 0.43
C LEU A 304 28.15 15.18 0.76
N PHE A 305 27.06 15.41 0.01
CA PHE A 305 26.12 16.50 0.29
C PHE A 305 25.54 16.41 1.71
N LEU A 306 25.02 15.24 2.10
CA LEU A 306 24.43 15.04 3.43
C LEU A 306 25.47 15.16 4.55
N SER A 307 26.71 14.75 4.30
CA SER A 307 27.82 14.91 5.24
C SER A 307 28.22 16.38 5.42
N LEU A 308 28.18 17.16 4.34
CA LEU A 308 28.40 18.61 4.36
C LEU A 308 27.22 19.39 4.99
N GLU A 309 26.00 18.87 4.92
CA GLU A 309 24.85 19.44 5.62
C GLU A 309 24.86 19.06 7.11
N LEU A 310 25.26 17.83 7.46
CA LEU A 310 25.46 17.39 8.84
C LEU A 310 26.45 18.27 9.60
N SER A 311 27.51 18.75 8.93
CA SER A 311 28.49 19.64 9.55
C SER A 311 27.97 21.06 9.82
N LYS A 312 26.81 21.42 9.26
CA LYS A 312 26.16 22.74 9.42
C LYS A 312 24.96 22.75 10.37
N LEU A 313 24.48 21.57 10.80
CA LEU A 313 23.22 21.45 11.55
C LEU A 313 23.41 21.43 13.07
N GLU A 314 22.45 22.03 13.78
CA GLU A 314 22.33 21.94 15.25
C GLU A 314 22.02 20.50 15.73
N PRO A 315 22.36 20.14 16.99
CA PRO A 315 22.29 18.78 17.54
C PRO A 315 20.97 18.02 17.30
N ASN A 316 19.85 18.73 17.22
CA ASN A 316 18.51 18.15 17.15
C ASN A 316 18.13 17.60 15.77
N CYS A 317 18.87 17.93 14.70
CA CYS A 317 18.63 17.44 13.34
C CYS A 317 19.66 16.37 12.88
N LEU A 318 20.67 16.06 13.71
CA LEU A 318 21.74 15.11 13.35
C LEU A 318 21.24 13.68 13.15
N GLY A 319 20.22 13.25 13.89
CA GLY A 319 19.77 11.85 13.91
C GLY A 319 19.22 11.35 12.56
N SER A 320 18.48 12.17 11.81
CA SER A 320 17.91 11.76 10.52
C SER A 320 18.96 11.72 9.42
N ASN A 321 19.82 12.74 9.35
CA ASN A 321 20.82 12.84 8.30
C ASN A 321 21.96 11.84 8.51
N ALA A 322 22.37 11.56 9.76
CA ALA A 322 23.38 10.53 10.05
C ALA A 322 22.89 9.12 9.71
N ARG A 323 21.60 8.84 9.93
CA ARG A 323 20.97 7.58 9.47
C ARG A 323 20.98 7.48 7.95
N LEU A 324 20.66 8.55 7.23
CA LEU A 324 20.70 8.56 5.76
C LEU A 324 22.11 8.34 5.22
N VAL A 325 23.12 9.02 5.78
CA VAL A 325 24.54 8.79 5.42
C VAL A 325 24.94 7.33 5.65
N SER A 326 24.57 6.76 6.80
CA SER A 326 24.85 5.35 7.10
C SER A 326 24.21 4.40 6.08
N CYS A 327 22.96 4.67 5.68
CA CYS A 327 22.29 3.89 4.63
C CYS A 327 23.01 3.97 3.28
N TYR A 328 23.46 5.15 2.87
CA TYR A 328 24.21 5.31 1.62
C TYR A 328 25.58 4.65 1.65
N LEU A 329 26.28 4.69 2.78
CA LEU A 329 27.54 3.95 2.96
C LEU A 329 27.33 2.44 2.83
N VAL A 330 26.24 1.90 3.39
CA VAL A 330 25.89 0.49 3.20
C VAL A 330 25.62 0.19 1.72
N LEU A 331 24.87 1.03 1.01
CA LEU A 331 24.62 0.85 -0.43
C LEU A 331 25.90 0.91 -1.26
N LEU A 332 26.82 1.84 -0.96
CA LEU A 332 28.13 1.92 -1.60
C LEU A 332 28.95 0.65 -1.34
N SER A 333 28.93 0.12 -0.11
CA SER A 333 29.63 -1.13 0.20
C SER A 333 29.09 -2.33 -0.59
N LYS A 334 27.77 -2.42 -0.76
CA LYS A 334 27.12 -3.45 -1.60
C LYS A 334 27.49 -3.32 -3.07
N LEU A 335 27.50 -2.10 -3.61
CA LEU A 335 27.93 -1.83 -4.99
C LEU A 335 29.39 -2.24 -5.22
N ILE A 336 30.29 -1.88 -4.30
CA ILE A 336 31.71 -2.27 -4.37
C ILE A 336 31.82 -3.80 -4.41
N LEU A 337 31.10 -4.51 -3.52
CA LEU A 337 31.09 -5.97 -3.49
C LEU A 337 30.60 -6.58 -4.81
N GLN A 338 29.53 -6.04 -5.39
CA GLN A 338 29.03 -6.50 -6.68
C GLN A 338 30.02 -6.26 -7.82
N VAL A 339 30.64 -5.08 -7.90
CA VAL A 339 31.67 -4.78 -8.91
C VAL A 339 32.85 -5.73 -8.77
N THR A 340 33.30 -6.02 -7.54
CA THR A 340 34.38 -6.98 -7.29
C THR A 340 34.00 -8.40 -7.70
N ASN A 341 32.77 -8.83 -7.45
CA ASN A 341 32.30 -10.18 -7.80
C ASN A 341 32.08 -10.34 -9.32
N CYS A 342 31.57 -9.31 -10.01
CA CYS A 342 31.44 -9.30 -11.47
C CYS A 342 32.80 -9.41 -12.19
N ASN A 343 33.87 -8.87 -11.59
CA ASN A 343 35.21 -8.97 -12.14
C ASN A 343 35.90 -10.33 -11.88
N GLN A 344 35.42 -11.15 -10.94
CA GLN A 344 35.98 -12.49 -10.70
C GLN A 344 35.45 -13.55 -11.68
N VAL A 345 34.20 -13.42 -12.15
CA VAL A 345 33.58 -14.38 -13.09
C VAL A 345 34.19 -14.31 -14.50
N SER A 346 34.89 -13.24 -14.85
CA SER A 346 35.51 -13.05 -16.17
C SER A 346 36.91 -13.67 -16.31
N VAL A 347 37.45 -14.30 -15.26
CA VAL A 347 38.82 -14.88 -15.28
C VAL A 347 38.85 -16.41 -15.47
N SER A 348 37.69 -17.09 -15.52
CA SER A 348 37.64 -18.56 -15.47
C SER A 348 37.34 -19.30 -16.79
N PHE A 349 37.52 -18.69 -17.97
CA PHE A 349 37.40 -19.40 -19.26
C PHE A 349 38.58 -19.12 -20.21
N CYS A 350 39.70 -19.77 -19.94
CA CYS A 350 40.64 -20.18 -20.98
C CYS A 350 41.03 -21.64 -20.72
N PRO A 351 40.44 -22.63 -21.41
CA PRO A 351 41.05 -23.94 -21.50
C PRO A 351 42.24 -23.84 -22.46
N SER A 352 43.43 -24.07 -21.92
CA SER A 352 44.67 -24.36 -22.64
C SER A 352 44.55 -25.59 -23.53
#